data_AF-A0A1X7SVQ8-F1
#
_entry.id   AF-A0A1X7SVQ8-F1
#
_cell.length_a   1.000
_cell.length_b   1.000
_cell.length_c   1.000
_cell.angle_alpha   90.00
_cell.angle_beta   90.00
_cell.angle_gamma   90.00
#
_symmetry.space_group_name_H-M   'P 1'
#
loop_
_entity.id
_entity.type
_entity.pdbx_description
1 polymer ?
#
loop_
_entity_poly.entity_id
_entity_poly.type
_entity_poly.pdbx_seq_one_letter_code
_entity_poly.pdbx_strand_id
1 'polypeptide(L)'
;ITDDSAAHMIKLIHPRLEEQLMLAKNVQLIEALQELKIHEKDVSFLSPQCQYILENASLMQEEIKRQPAMIDRYYALITDLFMDRAAFKGVNVQQKVPQLLSLLDECNIDNILQFFEENK
;
A
#
# COMPACT_ATOMS: atom_id res chain seq x y z
N ILE A 1 -1.17 21.10 12.96
CA ILE A 1 -1.50 20.40 11.70
C ILE A 1 -2.92 20.80 11.31
N THR A 2 -3.14 21.25 10.07
CA THR A 2 -4.50 21.57 9.59
C THR A 2 -5.16 20.33 8.99
N ASP A 3 -6.49 20.28 9.00
CA ASP A 3 -7.24 19.17 8.41
C ASP A 3 -6.90 18.98 6.92
N ASP A 4 -6.76 20.09 6.17
CA ASP A 4 -6.36 20.07 4.76
C ASP A 4 -4.94 19.53 4.56
N SER A 5 -4.00 19.86 5.45
CA SER A 5 -2.62 19.37 5.35
C SER A 5 -2.52 17.86 5.58
N ALA A 6 -3.31 17.32 6.52
CA ALA A 6 -3.34 15.89 6.79
C ALA A 6 -3.95 15.12 5.61
N ALA A 7 -5.09 15.58 5.09
CA ALA A 7 -5.72 14.99 3.92
C ALA A 7 -4.81 15.02 2.68
N HIS A 8 -4.06 16.12 2.49
CA HIS A 8 -3.10 16.23 1.40
C HIS A 8 -1.94 15.23 1.55
N MET A 9 -1.38 15.07 2.75
CA MET A 9 -0.31 14.08 2.98
C MET A 9 -0.77 12.65 2.73
N ILE A 10 -1.99 12.29 3.17
CA ILE A 10 -2.57 10.97 2.90
C ILE A 10 -2.68 10.72 1.39
N LYS A 11 -3.16 11.70 0.61
CA LYS A 11 -3.25 11.62 -0.86
C LYS A 11 -1.90 11.45 -1.55
N LEU A 12 -0.79 11.90 -0.94
CA LEU A 12 0.55 11.69 -1.48
C LEU A 12 1.13 10.31 -1.13
N ILE A 13 0.81 9.79 0.06
CA ILE A 13 1.33 8.51 0.53
C ILE A 13 0.54 7.33 -0.07
N HIS A 14 -0.77 7.48 -0.19
CA HIS A 14 -1.69 6.40 -0.59
C HIS A 14 -1.31 5.70 -1.91
N PRO A 15 -0.99 6.39 -3.02
CA PRO A 15 -0.62 5.72 -4.26
C PRO A 15 0.65 4.87 -4.12
N ARG A 16 1.62 5.34 -3.32
CA ARG A 16 2.87 4.59 -3.08
C ARG A 16 2.63 3.36 -2.23
N LEU A 17 1.73 3.44 -1.25
CA LEU A 17 1.32 2.28 -0.45
C LEU A 17 0.59 1.25 -1.32
N GLU A 18 -0.32 1.70 -2.18
CA GLU A 18 -1.05 0.84 -3.12
C GLU A 18 -0.10 0.12 -4.08
N GLU A 19 0.89 0.82 -4.63
CA GLU A 19 1.96 0.24 -5.44
C GLU A 19 2.72 -0.86 -4.69
N GLN A 20 3.09 -0.61 -3.42
CA GLN A 20 3.73 -1.64 -2.60
C GLN A 20 2.81 -2.84 -2.40
N LEU A 21 1.52 -2.66 -2.09
CA LEU A 21 0.60 -3.80 -1.92
C LEU A 21 0.38 -4.58 -3.22
N MET A 22 0.34 -3.89 -4.37
CA MET A 22 0.25 -4.53 -5.69
C MET A 22 1.50 -5.32 -6.04
N LEU A 23 2.69 -4.86 -5.64
CA LEU A 23 3.94 -5.61 -5.84
C LEU A 23 3.87 -7.01 -5.22
N ALA A 24 3.31 -7.16 -4.02
CA ALA A 24 3.13 -8.47 -3.39
C ALA A 24 2.25 -9.40 -4.23
N LYS A 25 1.12 -8.88 -4.72
CA LYS A 25 0.20 -9.64 -5.58
C LYS A 25 0.86 -10.06 -6.89
N ASN A 26 1.63 -9.17 -7.51
CA ASN A 26 2.36 -9.47 -8.74
C ASN A 26 3.43 -10.53 -8.52
N VAL A 27 4.20 -10.45 -7.42
CA VAL A 27 5.24 -11.43 -7.09
C VAL A 27 4.67 -12.82 -6.85
N GLN A 28 3.49 -12.93 -6.23
CA GLN A 28 2.79 -14.22 -6.06
C GLN A 28 2.45 -14.90 -7.39
N LEU A 29 2.31 -14.15 -8.48
CA LEU A 29 2.01 -14.70 -9.81
C LEU A 29 3.27 -15.13 -10.58
N ILE A 30 4.46 -14.69 -10.17
CA ILE A 30 5.69 -14.90 -10.95
C ILE A 30 5.97 -16.38 -11.17
N GLU A 31 5.90 -17.20 -10.11
CA GLU A 31 6.24 -18.62 -10.20
C GLU A 31 5.33 -19.36 -11.20
N ALA A 32 4.02 -19.19 -11.07
CA ALA A 32 3.04 -19.80 -11.97
C ALA A 32 3.21 -19.33 -13.42
N LEU A 33 3.49 -18.05 -13.64
CA LEU A 33 3.71 -17.50 -14.98
C LEU A 33 5.03 -18.01 -15.59
N GLN A 34 6.09 -18.14 -14.79
CA GLN A 34 7.36 -18.68 -15.23
C GLN A 34 7.27 -20.16 -15.61
N GLU A 35 6.55 -20.95 -14.81
CA GLU A 35 6.28 -22.36 -15.12
C GLU A 35 5.52 -22.49 -16.45
N LEU A 36 4.44 -21.72 -16.61
CA LEU A 36 3.68 -21.69 -17.86
C LEU A 36 4.54 -21.30 -19.07
N LYS A 37 5.45 -20.32 -18.92
CA LYS A 37 6.40 -19.92 -19.97
C LYS A 37 7.40 -21.02 -20.35
N ILE A 38 7.76 -21.91 -19.41
CA ILE A 38 8.66 -23.04 -19.70
C ILE A 38 7.96 -24.09 -20.57
N HIS A 39 6.66 -24.31 -20.35
CA HIS A 39 5.88 -25.31 -21.06
C HIS A 39 5.33 -24.83 -22.41
N GLU A 40 5.04 -23.54 -22.52
CA GLU A 40 4.48 -22.95 -23.73
C GLU A 40 5.55 -22.32 -24.62
N LYS A 41 5.39 -22.46 -25.95
CA LYS A 41 6.32 -21.86 -26.93
C LYS A 41 6.08 -20.36 -27.15
N ASP A 42 4.91 -19.87 -26.75
CA ASP A 42 4.46 -18.50 -26.89
C ASP A 42 3.65 -18.10 -25.65
N VAL A 43 3.76 -16.85 -25.23
CA VAL A 43 3.01 -16.26 -24.10
C VAL A 43 2.17 -15.05 -24.54
N SER A 44 2.02 -14.84 -25.86
CA SER A 44 1.23 -13.74 -26.44
C SER A 44 -0.26 -13.80 -26.07
N PHE A 45 -0.75 -14.98 -25.66
CA PHE A 45 -2.12 -15.19 -25.18
C PHE A 45 -2.37 -14.66 -23.76
N LEU A 46 -1.31 -14.37 -23.00
CA LEU A 46 -1.44 -13.80 -21.66
C LEU A 46 -1.91 -12.35 -21.72
N SER A 47 -2.56 -11.89 -20.64
CA SER A 47 -2.93 -10.48 -20.51
C SER A 47 -1.68 -9.58 -20.50
N PRO A 48 -1.80 -8.29 -20.88
CA PRO A 48 -0.69 -7.35 -20.80
C PRO A 48 -0.06 -7.26 -19.40
N GLN A 49 -0.87 -7.42 -18.35
CA GLN A 49 -0.38 -7.43 -16.97
C GLN A 49 0.51 -8.64 -16.69
N CYS A 50 0.10 -9.84 -17.11
CA CYS A 50 0.91 -11.05 -16.92
C CYS A 50 2.21 -10.99 -17.73
N GLN A 51 2.17 -10.42 -18.95
CA GLN A 51 3.36 -10.17 -19.76
C GLN A 51 4.32 -9.20 -19.04
N TYR A 52 3.79 -8.11 -18.51
CA TYR A 52 4.56 -7.15 -17.71
C TYR A 52 5.22 -7.80 -16.49
N ILE A 53 4.51 -8.68 -15.76
CA ILE A 53 5.05 -9.42 -14.63
C ILE A 53 6.21 -10.33 -15.07
N LEU A 54 6.04 -11.06 -16.18
CA LEU A 54 7.09 -11.92 -16.73
C LEU A 54 8.35 -11.15 -17.14
N GLU A 55 8.18 -9.98 -17.75
CA GLU A 55 9.29 -9.12 -18.18
C GLU A 55 10.05 -8.51 -17.02
N ASN A 56 9.35 -8.17 -15.93
CA ASN A 56 9.92 -7.47 -14.77
C ASN A 56 10.15 -8.37 -13.55
N ALA A 57 10.02 -9.69 -13.70
CA ALA A 57 10.03 -10.64 -12.59
C ALA A 57 11.27 -10.50 -11.68
N SER A 58 12.47 -10.38 -12.26
CA SER A 58 13.71 -10.24 -11.49
C SER A 58 13.77 -8.93 -10.69
N LEU A 59 13.29 -7.82 -11.27
CA LEU A 59 13.21 -6.54 -10.56
C LEU A 59 12.22 -6.63 -9.40
N MET A 60 11.01 -7.15 -9.66
CA MET A 60 9.97 -7.32 -8.64
C MET A 60 10.43 -8.21 -7.47
N GLN A 61 11.18 -9.29 -7.76
CA GLN A 61 11.76 -10.17 -6.74
C GLN A 61 12.87 -9.50 -5.91
N GLU A 62 13.57 -8.49 -6.44
CA GLU A 62 14.52 -7.70 -5.64
C GLU A 62 13.79 -6.64 -4.81
N GLU A 63 12.79 -5.97 -5.39
CA GLU A 63 12.02 -4.92 -4.71
C GLU A 63 11.20 -5.46 -3.53
N ILE A 64 10.60 -6.65 -3.68
CA ILE A 64 9.78 -7.28 -2.62
C ILE A 64 10.58 -7.54 -1.34
N LYS A 65 11.91 -7.69 -1.43
CA LYS A 65 12.78 -7.87 -0.25
C LYS A 65 12.77 -6.65 0.68
N ARG A 66 12.51 -5.46 0.11
CA ARG A 66 12.47 -4.19 0.86
C ARG A 66 11.05 -3.75 1.20
N GLN A 67 10.05 -4.35 0.55
CA GLN A 67 8.65 -3.97 0.69
C GLN A 67 8.14 -3.98 2.14
N PRO A 68 8.42 -5.00 3.00
CA PRO A 68 7.89 -5.00 4.37
C PRO A 68 8.28 -3.75 5.15
N ALA A 69 9.55 -3.36 5.09
CA ALA A 69 10.06 -2.16 5.74
C ALA A 69 9.46 -0.86 5.17
N MET A 70 9.09 -0.85 3.87
CA MET A 70 8.43 0.31 3.25
C MET A 70 6.98 0.44 3.71
N ILE A 71 6.24 -0.68 3.78
CA ILE A 71 4.86 -0.71 4.28
C ILE A 71 4.84 -0.26 5.74
N ASP A 72 5.70 -0.82 6.59
CA ASP A 72 5.81 -0.42 8.01
C ASP A 72 6.06 1.09 8.15
N ARG A 73 6.90 1.65 7.28
CA ARG A 73 7.20 3.09 7.28
C ARG A 73 5.99 3.92 6.85
N TYR A 74 5.23 3.50 5.86
CA TYR A 74 4.00 4.19 5.46
C TYR A 74 2.95 4.13 6.56
N TYR A 75 2.81 2.99 7.23
CA TYR A 75 1.88 2.81 8.34
C TYR A 75 2.25 3.74 9.49
N ALA A 76 3.52 3.73 9.90
CA ALA A 76 4.04 4.63 10.94
C ALA A 76 3.78 6.11 10.59
N LEU A 77 4.06 6.54 9.37
CA LEU A 77 3.84 7.92 8.94
C LEU A 77 2.37 8.34 9.04
N ILE A 78 1.43 7.46 8.63
CA ILE A 78 0.00 7.78 8.69
C ILE A 78 -0.51 7.74 10.13
N THR A 79 -0.05 6.78 10.95
CA THR A 79 -0.44 6.70 12.37
C THR A 79 0.11 7.88 13.17
N ASP A 80 1.34 8.32 12.90
CA ASP A 80 1.95 9.48 13.56
C ASP A 80 1.19 10.75 13.17
N LEU A 81 0.88 10.93 11.88
CA LEU A 81 0.07 12.05 11.41
C LEU A 81 -1.31 12.10 12.08
N PHE A 82 -1.94 10.93 12.27
CA PHE A 82 -3.22 10.80 12.96
C PHE A 82 -3.12 11.22 14.44
N MET A 83 -2.14 10.67 15.15
CA MET A 83 -1.91 10.97 16.57
C MET A 83 -1.54 12.43 16.80
N ASP A 84 -0.63 12.97 15.99
CA ASP A 84 -0.18 14.36 16.10
C ASP A 84 -1.35 15.34 15.88
N ARG A 85 -2.17 15.10 14.85
CA ARG A 85 -3.35 15.94 14.57
C ARG A 85 -4.32 15.97 15.75
N ALA A 86 -4.60 14.83 16.37
CA ALA A 86 -5.49 14.75 17.53
C ALA A 86 -4.86 15.37 18.78
N ALA A 87 -3.55 15.16 19.00
CA ALA A 87 -2.80 15.74 20.10
C ALA A 87 -2.79 17.28 20.05
N PHE A 88 -2.67 17.87 18.85
CA PHE A 88 -2.82 19.33 18.67
C PHE A 88 -4.19 19.88 19.08
N LYS A 89 -5.22 19.03 19.10
CA LYS A 89 -6.59 19.37 19.54
C LYS A 89 -6.88 18.91 20.98
N GLY A 90 -5.90 18.33 21.66
CA GLY A 90 -6.03 17.82 23.04
C GLY A 90 -6.81 16.51 23.15
N VAL A 91 -7.00 15.78 22.04
CA VAL A 91 -7.73 14.51 21.98
C VAL A 91 -6.75 13.35 21.96
N ASN A 92 -7.02 12.30 22.73
CA ASN A 92 -6.26 11.05 22.68
C ASN A 92 -6.97 10.02 21.80
N VAL A 93 -6.34 9.66 20.68
CA VAL A 93 -6.85 8.69 19.70
C VAL A 93 -6.07 7.38 19.67
N GLN A 94 -5.21 7.11 20.66
CA GLN A 94 -4.35 5.92 20.67
C GLN A 94 -5.14 4.61 20.57
N GLN A 95 -6.32 4.54 21.19
CA GLN A 95 -7.20 3.37 21.12
C GLN A 95 -7.79 3.12 19.73
N LYS A 96 -7.72 4.11 18.84
CA LYS A 96 -8.23 4.06 17.46
C LYS A 96 -7.16 3.61 16.45
N VAL A 97 -5.90 3.55 16.85
CA VAL A 97 -4.78 3.13 15.98
C VAL A 97 -4.98 1.72 15.40
N PRO A 98 -5.41 0.69 16.15
CA PRO A 98 -5.63 -0.63 15.57
C PRO A 98 -6.68 -0.63 14.45
N GLN A 99 -7.74 0.18 14.60
CA GLN A 99 -8.77 0.35 13.57
C GLN A 99 -8.21 1.06 12.32
N LEU A 100 -7.35 2.06 12.51
CA LEU A 100 -6.66 2.72 11.40
C LEU A 100 -5.77 1.74 10.63
N LEU A 101 -5.02 0.86 11.32
CA LEU A 101 -4.19 -0.15 10.67
C LEU A 101 -5.02 -1.09 9.77
N SER A 102 -6.19 -1.53 10.22
CA SER A 102 -7.11 -2.33 9.38
C SER A 102 -7.55 -1.59 8.11
N LEU A 103 -7.80 -0.28 8.20
CA LEU A 103 -8.16 0.52 7.02
C LEU A 103 -6.98 0.71 6.05
N LEU A 104 -5.75 0.76 6.57
CA LEU A 104 -4.55 0.84 5.74
C LEU A 104 -4.31 -0.47 4.96
N ASP A 105 -4.63 -1.62 5.56
CA ASP A 105 -4.56 -2.93 4.89
C ASP A 105 -5.55 -3.02 3.71
N GLU A 106 -6.74 -2.42 3.84
CA GLU A 106 -7.73 -2.32 2.76
C GLU A 106 -7.31 -1.33 1.66
N CYS A 107 -6.39 -0.41 1.98
CA CYS A 107 -5.88 0.62 1.09
C CYS A 107 -6.97 1.46 0.40
N ASN A 108 -8.10 1.70 1.07
CA ASN A 108 -9.16 2.57 0.56
C ASN A 108 -8.97 4.01 1.07
N ILE A 109 -8.60 4.92 0.17
CA ILE A 109 -8.30 6.32 0.52
C ILE A 109 -9.51 7.04 1.14
N ASP A 110 -10.72 6.79 0.65
CA ASP A 110 -11.93 7.46 1.13
C ASP A 110 -12.24 7.05 2.57
N ASN A 111 -12.09 5.76 2.89
CA ASN A 111 -12.26 5.24 4.24
C ASN A 111 -11.23 5.83 5.20
N ILE A 112 -9.96 5.94 4.77
CA ILE A 112 -8.89 6.53 5.59
C ILE A 112 -9.17 8.02 5.85
N LEU A 113 -9.55 8.79 4.82
CA LEU A 113 -9.87 10.20 4.95
C LEU A 113 -11.11 10.41 5.84
N GLN A 114 -12.16 9.62 5.65
CA GLN A 114 -13.35 9.66 6.49
C GLN A 114 -13.02 9.35 7.95
N PHE A 115 -12.20 8.34 8.21
CA PHE A 115 -11.78 7.99 9.56
C PHE A 115 -11.02 9.13 10.25
N PHE A 116 -10.18 9.85 9.50
CA PHE A 116 -9.53 11.06 9.98
C PHE A 116 -10.56 12.15 10.30
N GLU A 117 -11.58 12.34 9.47
CA GLU A 117 -12.61 13.37 9.70
C GLU A 117 -13.53 13.07 10.89
N GLU A 118 -13.80 11.80 11.18
CA GLU A 118 -14.63 11.36 12.32
C GLU A 118 -13.91 11.44 13.67
N ASN A 119 -12.57 11.37 13.66
CA ASN A 119 -11.73 11.34 14.86
C ASN A 119 -10.87 12.62 14.94
N LYS A 120 -11.53 13.78 14.85
CA LYS A 120 -10.90 15.11 15.01
C LYS A 120 -10.61 15.47 16.45
#